data_AF-A0A3B0VKJ0-F1
#
_entry.id   AF-A0A3B0VKJ0-F1
#
_cell.length_a   1.000
_cell.length_b   1.000
_cell.length_c   1.000
_cell.angle_alpha   90.00
_cell.angle_beta   90.00
_cell.angle_gamma   90.00
#
_symmetry.space_group_name_H-M   'P 1'
#
loop_
_entity.id
_entity.type
_entity.pdbx_description
1 polymer ?
#
loop_
_entity_poly.entity_id
_entity_poly.type
_entity_poly.pdbx_seq_one_letter_code
_entity_poly.pdbx_strand_id
1 'polypeptide(L)'
;MDFVERKKGREFSREGLNMLFYAVKFFIFYWERVVSLGKTEVEYISRLTQIEVREEAVDGVAQKLSSILELFAQMEAADTENVEPMAHPLDAVQRLRPDVVMEVDQHEKLQAIAPAVAEAHYLVPQVIE
;
A
#
# COMPACT_ATOMS: atom_id res chain seq x y z
N MET A 1 -32.37 -36.62 54.34
CA MET A 1 -33.75 -36.24 53.95
C MET A 1 -33.65 -35.06 52.98
N ASP A 2 -32.95 -35.21 51.87
CA ASP A 2 -33.25 -36.06 50.69
C ASP A 2 -34.29 -35.40 49.80
N PHE A 3 -33.83 -34.96 48.63
CA PHE A 3 -34.19 -35.54 47.33
C PHE A 3 -33.54 -34.66 46.24
N VAL A 4 -32.25 -34.83 45.95
CA VAL A 4 -31.73 -35.71 44.87
C VAL A 4 -32.47 -35.51 43.54
N GLU A 5 -31.73 -34.91 42.61
CA GLU A 5 -31.82 -35.04 41.15
C GLU A 5 -33.12 -34.71 40.40
N ARG A 6 -33.06 -33.62 39.62
CA ARG A 6 -33.30 -33.72 38.17
C ARG A 6 -32.31 -32.85 37.40
N LYS A 7 -31.27 -33.48 36.86
CA LYS A 7 -30.60 -32.98 35.66
C LYS A 7 -31.63 -32.89 34.52
N LYS A 8 -31.75 -31.74 33.89
CA LYS A 8 -31.99 -31.67 32.44
C LYS A 8 -30.92 -30.78 31.84
N GLY A 9 -30.03 -31.40 31.09
CA GLY A 9 -29.02 -30.73 30.29
C GLY A 9 -29.68 -29.72 29.39
N ARG A 10 -29.27 -28.46 29.50
CA ARG A 10 -29.46 -27.49 28.44
C ARG A 10 -28.44 -27.85 27.38
N GLU A 11 -28.91 -28.51 26.33
CA GLU A 11 -28.17 -28.65 25.08
C GLU A 11 -27.84 -27.23 24.59
N PHE A 12 -26.65 -26.75 24.95
CA PHE A 12 -26.12 -25.53 24.38
C PHE A 12 -25.69 -25.89 22.96
N SER A 13 -26.61 -25.64 22.02
CA SER A 13 -26.45 -25.98 20.62
C SER A 13 -25.08 -25.51 20.11
N ARG A 14 -24.35 -26.43 19.47
CA ARG A 14 -23.04 -26.18 18.83
C ARG A 14 -23.08 -25.02 17.82
N GLU A 15 -24.27 -24.62 17.39
CA GLU A 15 -24.51 -23.49 16.50
C GLU A 15 -24.34 -22.12 17.17
N GLY A 16 -24.70 -21.98 18.45
CA GLY A 16 -24.55 -20.72 19.19
C GLY A 16 -23.10 -20.39 19.54
N LEU A 17 -22.27 -21.42 19.77
CA LEU A 17 -20.84 -21.27 20.02
C LEU A 17 -20.09 -20.85 18.74
N ASN A 18 -20.51 -21.38 17.59
CA ASN A 18 -19.99 -20.93 16.29
C ASN A 18 -20.39 -19.49 16.01
N MET A 19 -21.63 -19.08 16.30
CA MET A 19 -22.08 -17.70 16.06
C MET A 19 -21.32 -16.67 16.92
N LEU A 20 -21.02 -16.99 18.18
CA LEU A 20 -20.17 -16.12 19.01
C LEU A 20 -18.72 -16.11 18.53
N PHE A 21 -18.20 -17.26 18.06
CA PHE A 21 -16.85 -17.35 17.49
C PHE A 21 -16.74 -16.57 16.18
N TYR A 22 -17.75 -16.61 15.31
CA TYR A 22 -17.83 -15.79 14.10
C TYR A 22 -18.06 -14.33 14.41
N ALA A 23 -18.85 -13.96 15.42
CA ALA A 23 -19.03 -12.57 15.83
C ALA A 23 -17.73 -12.00 16.43
N VAL A 24 -16.99 -12.78 17.21
CA VAL A 24 -15.68 -12.39 17.75
C VAL A 24 -14.60 -12.38 16.68
N LYS A 25 -14.57 -13.35 15.74
CA LYS A 25 -13.69 -13.31 14.56
C LYS A 25 -14.03 -12.16 13.63
N PHE A 26 -15.30 -11.87 13.40
CA PHE A 26 -15.76 -10.76 12.59
C PHE A 26 -15.38 -9.44 13.26
N PHE A 27 -15.61 -9.31 14.57
CA PHE A 27 -15.20 -8.13 15.32
C PHE A 27 -13.67 -7.99 15.32
N ILE A 28 -12.87 -9.01 15.64
CA ILE A 28 -11.40 -8.89 15.66
C ILE A 28 -10.79 -8.73 14.25
N PHE A 29 -11.30 -9.45 13.24
CA PHE A 29 -10.73 -9.45 11.89
C PHE A 29 -11.19 -8.25 11.04
N TYR A 30 -12.39 -7.70 11.27
CA TYR A 30 -12.90 -6.52 10.56
C TYR A 30 -12.79 -5.20 11.35
N TRP A 31 -12.83 -5.20 12.68
CA TRP A 31 -12.78 -3.95 13.47
C TRP A 31 -11.36 -3.41 13.68
N GLU A 32 -10.34 -4.26 13.62
CA GLU A 32 -8.95 -3.89 13.92
C GLU A 32 -8.14 -3.45 12.68
N ARG A 33 -8.79 -3.31 11.51
CA ARG A 33 -8.15 -2.92 10.24
C ARG A 33 -8.45 -1.49 9.79
N VAL A 34 -8.55 -0.54 10.72
CA VAL A 34 -8.49 0.87 10.35
C VAL A 34 -7.02 1.23 10.07
N VAL A 35 -6.68 1.40 8.80
CA VAL A 35 -5.35 1.86 8.38
C VAL A 35 -5.28 3.36 8.57
N SER A 36 -4.77 3.77 9.73
CA SER A 36 -4.49 5.17 10.05
C SER A 36 -2.98 5.43 9.95
N LEU A 37 -2.60 6.45 9.19
CA LEU A 37 -1.21 6.89 9.06
C LEU A 37 -0.92 8.00 10.07
N GLY A 38 0.26 7.97 10.67
CA GLY A 38 0.77 9.01 11.54
C GLY A 38 1.91 9.81 10.90
N LYS A 39 2.48 10.73 11.69
CA LYS A 39 3.61 11.58 11.29
C LYS A 39 4.82 10.76 10.79
N THR A 40 5.17 9.70 11.50
CA THR A 40 6.30 8.82 11.16
C THR A 40 6.13 8.17 9.78
N GLU A 41 4.93 7.73 9.43
CA GLU A 41 4.65 7.14 8.13
C GLU A 41 4.72 8.18 7.01
N VAL A 42 4.22 9.40 7.24
CA VAL A 42 4.33 10.50 6.27
C VAL A 42 5.79 10.89 6.04
N GLU A 43 6.60 10.99 7.09
CA GLU A 43 8.04 11.26 6.99
C GLU A 43 8.77 10.14 6.23
N TYR A 44 8.41 8.88 6.51
CA TYR A 44 8.97 7.73 5.80
C TYR A 44 8.65 7.77 4.31
N ILE A 45 7.39 8.03 3.94
CA ILE A 45 6.93 8.10 2.55
C ILE A 45 7.57 9.32 1.84
N SER A 46 7.66 10.46 2.53
CA SER A 46 8.31 11.68 2.03
C SER A 46 9.77 11.40 1.63
N ARG A 47 10.52 10.68 2.48
CA ARG A 47 11.90 10.27 2.18
C ARG A 47 11.99 9.29 1.01
N LEU A 48 11.06 8.35 0.87
CA LEU A 48 11.05 7.42 -0.26
C LEU A 48 10.77 8.13 -1.59
N THR A 49 9.87 9.11 -1.56
CA THR A 49 9.40 9.83 -2.75
C THR A 49 10.25 11.04 -3.08
N GLN A 50 11.18 11.43 -2.19
CA GLN A 50 11.97 12.67 -2.29
C GLN A 50 11.07 13.92 -2.40
N ILE A 51 9.90 13.90 -1.74
CA ILE A 51 8.96 15.01 -1.68
C ILE A 51 8.93 15.55 -0.26
N GLU A 52 9.43 16.77 -0.07
CA GLU A 52 9.39 17.42 1.25
C GLU A 52 7.96 17.80 1.64
N VAL A 53 7.55 17.39 2.85
CA VAL A 53 6.27 17.78 3.46
C VAL A 53 6.57 18.69 4.64
N ARG A 54 6.08 19.93 4.58
CA ARG A 54 6.25 20.89 5.68
C ARG A 54 5.57 20.37 6.95
N GLU A 55 6.16 20.66 8.10
CA GLU A 55 5.66 20.17 9.39
C GLU A 55 4.19 20.56 9.63
N GLU A 56 3.79 21.79 9.27
CA GLU A 56 2.40 22.24 9.42
C GLU A 56 1.38 21.47 8.55
N ALA A 57 1.85 20.79 7.50
CA ALA A 57 1.01 20.06 6.56
C ALA A 57 0.91 18.57 6.86
N VAL A 58 1.77 18.04 7.75
CA VAL A 58 1.89 16.59 7.99
C VAL A 58 0.57 15.97 8.43
N ASP A 59 -0.10 16.55 9.42
CA ASP A 59 -1.37 16.01 9.93
C ASP A 59 -2.44 15.99 8.84
N GLY A 60 -2.50 17.03 8.01
CA GLY A 60 -3.44 17.11 6.90
C GLY A 60 -3.14 16.09 5.80
N VAL A 61 -1.86 15.82 5.52
CA VAL A 61 -1.43 14.78 4.58
C VAL A 61 -1.75 13.38 5.11
N ALA A 62 -1.45 13.13 6.40
CA ALA A 62 -1.73 11.87 7.06
C ALA A 62 -3.22 11.52 7.01
N GLN A 63 -4.10 12.49 7.33
CA GLN A 63 -5.54 12.32 7.25
C GLN A 63 -6.00 11.99 5.83
N LYS A 64 -5.55 12.74 4.83
CA LYS A 64 -5.94 12.51 3.42
C LYS A 64 -5.52 11.14 2.93
N LEU A 65 -4.28 10.73 3.22
CA LEU A 65 -3.77 9.41 2.83
C LEU A 65 -4.53 8.29 3.55
N SER A 66 -4.86 8.46 4.84
CA SER A 66 -5.67 7.51 5.59
C SER A 66 -7.05 7.33 4.95
N SER A 67 -7.74 8.42 4.58
CA SER A 67 -9.03 8.34 3.87
C SER A 67 -8.95 7.65 2.51
N ILE A 68 -7.83 7.80 1.78
CA ILE A 68 -7.61 7.09 0.51
C ILE A 68 -7.43 5.59 0.76
N LEU A 69 -6.69 5.21 1.82
CA LEU A 69 -6.50 3.81 2.18
C LEU A 69 -7.81 3.16 2.66
N GLU A 70 -8.67 3.90 3.36
CA GLU A 70 -10.02 3.45 3.70
C GLU A 70 -10.88 3.18 2.45
N LEU A 71 -10.74 3.99 1.40
CA LEU A 71 -11.41 3.73 0.11
C LEU A 71 -10.90 2.44 -0.53
N PHE A 72 -9.59 2.21 -0.54
CA PHE A 72 -9.01 0.97 -1.09
C PHE A 72 -9.36 -0.26 -0.26
N ALA A 73 -9.52 -0.13 1.06
CA ALA A 73 -9.96 -1.23 1.91
C ALA A 73 -11.34 -1.79 1.49
N GLN A 74 -12.19 -0.98 0.86
CA GLN A 74 -13.47 -1.45 0.30
C GLN A 74 -13.28 -2.48 -0.83
N MET A 75 -12.14 -2.44 -1.53
CA MET A 75 -11.82 -3.40 -2.59
C MET A 75 -11.45 -4.79 -2.04
N GLU A 76 -11.06 -4.92 -0.76
CA GLU A 76 -10.79 -6.21 -0.12
C GLU A 76 -12.02 -7.12 -0.04
N ALA A 77 -13.23 -6.57 -0.23
CA ALA A 77 -14.46 -7.34 -0.27
C ALA A 77 -14.61 -8.22 -1.53
N ALA A 78 -13.81 -7.96 -2.57
CA ALA A 78 -13.81 -8.78 -3.77
C ALA A 78 -12.98 -10.06 -3.57
N ASP A 79 -13.55 -11.22 -3.90
CA ASP A 79 -12.84 -12.51 -3.87
C ASP A 79 -11.88 -12.63 -5.06
N THR A 80 -10.59 -12.81 -4.77
CA THR A 80 -9.52 -12.98 -5.76
C THR A 80 -8.71 -14.26 -5.57
N GLU A 81 -9.20 -15.28 -4.85
CA GLU A 81 -8.44 -16.48 -4.47
C GLU A 81 -7.86 -17.25 -5.68
N ASN A 82 -8.49 -17.12 -6.86
CA ASN A 82 -8.05 -17.78 -8.09
C ASN A 82 -8.03 -16.83 -9.31
N VAL A 83 -7.77 -15.53 -9.06
CA VAL A 83 -7.67 -14.51 -10.12
C VAL A 83 -6.21 -14.15 -10.34
N GLU A 84 -5.69 -14.44 -11.52
CA GLU A 84 -4.34 -14.04 -11.91
C GLU A 84 -4.23 -12.50 -12.04
N PRO A 85 -3.21 -11.87 -11.44
CA PRO A 85 -3.01 -10.42 -11.56
C PRO A 85 -2.77 -9.98 -13.02
N MET A 86 -3.48 -8.94 -13.45
CA MET A 86 -3.33 -8.36 -14.78
C MET A 86 -2.33 -7.19 -14.77
N ALA A 87 -1.09 -7.43 -15.20
CA ALA A 87 -0.05 -6.39 -15.27
C ALA A 87 -0.19 -5.47 -16.50
N HIS A 88 -0.62 -6.03 -17.63
CA HIS A 88 -0.87 -5.31 -18.87
C HIS A 88 -2.26 -5.72 -19.41
N PRO A 89 -3.08 -4.78 -19.90
CA PRO A 89 -4.41 -5.09 -20.42
C PRO A 89 -4.38 -5.75 -21.81
N LEU A 90 -3.23 -5.74 -22.48
CA LEU A 90 -3.02 -6.35 -23.79
C LEU A 90 -2.08 -7.54 -23.63
N ASP A 91 -2.31 -8.59 -24.41
CA ASP A 91 -1.43 -9.75 -24.52
C ASP A 91 -0.17 -9.42 -25.35
N ALA A 92 0.62 -8.47 -24.85
CA ALA A 92 1.84 -8.02 -25.50
C ALA A 92 2.98 -9.02 -25.22
N VAL A 93 3.57 -9.54 -26.28
CA VAL A 93 4.81 -10.30 -26.20
C VAL A 93 6.02 -9.35 -26.13
N GLN A 94 7.09 -9.82 -25.50
CA GLN A 94 8.33 -9.05 -25.43
C GLN A 94 8.92 -8.85 -26.84
N ARG A 95 8.92 -7.60 -27.31
CA ARG A 95 9.56 -7.23 -28.57
C ARG A 95 11.05 -7.03 -28.34
N LEU A 96 11.87 -7.73 -29.11
CA LEU A 96 13.31 -7.55 -29.08
C LEU A 96 13.70 -6.33 -29.93
N ARG A 97 14.59 -5.50 -29.37
CA ARG A 97 15.30 -4.46 -30.13
C ARG A 97 16.55 -5.11 -30.75
N PRO A 98 16.86 -4.88 -32.05
CA PRO A 98 18.10 -5.35 -32.64
C PRO A 98 19.30 -4.71 -31.94
N ASP A 99 20.39 -5.46 -31.82
CA ASP A 99 21.66 -4.98 -31.25
C ASP A 99 22.48 -4.24 -32.32
N VAL A 100 22.03 -3.03 -32.64
CA VAL A 100 22.65 -2.15 -33.65
C VAL A 100 22.80 -0.77 -33.04
N VAL A 101 24.01 -0.21 -33.17
CA VAL A 101 24.32 1.17 -32.75
C VAL A 101 23.52 2.15 -33.61
N MET A 102 22.73 3.02 -32.97
CA MET A 102 21.94 4.07 -33.62
C MET A 102 22.29 5.48 -33.10
N GLU A 103 23.19 5.55 -32.13
CA GLU A 103 23.49 6.74 -31.36
C GLU A 103 24.22 7.79 -32.23
N VAL A 104 23.75 9.02 -32.14
CA VAL A 104 24.42 10.21 -32.69
C VAL A 104 24.67 11.15 -31.51
N ASP A 105 25.81 11.84 -31.50
CA ASP A 105 26.10 12.83 -30.48
C ASP A 105 25.04 13.95 -30.52
N GLN A 106 24.40 14.18 -29.37
CA GLN A 106 23.38 15.21 -29.16
C GLN A 106 23.66 16.02 -27.90
N HIS A 107 24.90 16.04 -27.39
CA HIS A 107 25.22 16.63 -26.08
C HIS A 107 24.77 18.10 -25.98
N GLU A 108 25.04 18.94 -26.98
CA GLU A 108 24.64 20.37 -26.98
C GLU A 108 23.11 20.52 -26.83
N LYS A 109 22.36 19.71 -27.59
CA LYS A 109 20.89 19.73 -27.58
C LYS A 109 20.34 19.28 -26.23
N LEU A 110 20.92 18.24 -25.64
CA LEU A 110 20.47 17.70 -24.36
C LEU A 110 20.83 18.63 -23.19
N GLN A 111 21.99 19.27 -23.24
CA GLN A 111 22.47 20.18 -22.20
C GLN A 111 21.78 21.56 -22.24
N ALA A 112 21.17 21.94 -23.36
CA ALA A 112 20.47 23.22 -23.50
C ALA A 112 19.34 23.45 -22.49
N ILE A 113 18.73 22.38 -21.95
CA ILE A 113 17.64 22.45 -20.96
C ILE A 113 18.11 22.20 -19.51
N ALA A 114 19.40 21.91 -19.33
CA ALA A 114 19.90 21.55 -18.02
C ALA A 114 20.08 22.78 -17.12
N PRO A 115 19.74 22.69 -15.83
CA PRO A 115 19.89 23.81 -14.90
C PRO A 115 21.35 24.28 -14.74
N ALA A 116 22.32 23.36 -14.80
CA ALA A 116 23.74 23.65 -14.65
C ALA A 116 24.60 22.62 -15.39
N VAL A 117 25.55 23.12 -16.17
CA VAL A 117 26.48 22.32 -16.97
C VAL A 117 27.87 22.94 -16.89
N ALA A 118 28.91 22.10 -16.76
CA ALA A 118 30.30 22.52 -16.96
C ALA A 118 31.10 21.37 -17.56
N GLU A 119 32.07 21.70 -18.42
CA GLU A 119 32.96 20.70 -19.05
C GLU A 119 32.20 19.52 -19.69
N ALA A 120 31.05 19.79 -20.31
CA ALA A 120 30.13 18.79 -20.86
C ALA A 120 29.53 17.78 -19.85
N HIS A 121 29.45 18.14 -18.56
CA HIS A 121 28.81 17.34 -17.50
C HIS A 121 27.63 18.09 -16.87
N TYR A 122 26.63 17.33 -16.38
CA TYR A 122 25.55 17.88 -15.56
C TYR A 122 26.06 18.06 -14.12
N LEU A 123 25.92 19.27 -13.60
CA LEU A 123 26.37 19.57 -12.25
C LEU A 123 25.29 19.21 -11.23
N VAL A 124 25.69 18.46 -10.20
CA VAL A 124 24.86 18.12 -9.05
C VAL A 124 25.62 18.47 -7.76
N PRO A 125 24.93 18.82 -6.67
CA PRO A 125 25.58 19.00 -5.37
C PRO A 125 26.35 17.74 -4.97
N GLN A 126 27.58 17.92 -4.50
CA GLN A 126 28.36 16.82 -3.97
C GLN A 126 27.70 16.30 -2.68
N VAL A 127 27.55 14.99 -2.57
CA VAL A 127 27.14 14.34 -1.32
C VAL A 127 28.38 14.28 -0.43
N ILE A 128 28.35 15.00 0.69
CA ILE A 128 29.39 15.01 1.73
C ILE A 128 28.68 14.69 3.04
N GLU A 129 29.23 13.74 3.81
CA GLU A 129 28.75 13.34 5.15
C GLU A 129 29.35 14.20 6.26
#